data_AF-A0A5K1HLU8-F1
#
_entry.id   AF-A0A5K1HLU8-F1
#
_cell.length_a   1.000
_cell.length_b   1.000
_cell.length_c   1.000
_cell.angle_alpha   90.00
_cell.angle_beta   90.00
_cell.angle_gamma   90.00
#
_symmetry.space_group_name_H-M   'P 1'
#
loop_
_entity.id
_entity.type
_entity.pdbx_description
1 polymer ?
#
loop_
_entity_poly.entity_id
_entity_poly.type
_entity_poly.pdbx_seq_one_letter_code
_entity_poly.pdbx_strand_id
1 'polypeptide(L)'
;PLLLLDNFAHHGIHGKHMCSVFELMGPNLLDVIQHYEFKEKRMPLWLVKKITRDVLLGLVYLHERCKIIHTDLKPENIMIKLEPFEEEQLIEQLKNYKVKPISMKYLKNLQTSKNPKSKKKQEKKKLKKKKLQAQNSENKEENEEEESED
;
A
#
# COMPACT_ATOMS: atom_id res chain seq x y z
N PRO A 1 21.86 -1.42 -5.96
CA PRO A 1 20.98 -0.22 -5.85
C PRO A 1 19.89 -0.30 -6.90
N LEU A 2 18.66 0.16 -6.61
CA LEU A 2 17.58 0.21 -7.60
C LEU A 2 17.92 1.22 -8.70
N LEU A 3 17.93 0.78 -9.96
CA LEU A 3 18.31 1.62 -11.08
C LEU A 3 17.14 2.42 -11.64
N LEU A 4 17.34 3.73 -11.79
CA LEU A 4 16.46 4.61 -12.58
C LEU A 4 16.79 4.42 -14.06
N LEU A 5 15.88 3.82 -14.81
CA LEU A 5 16.04 3.50 -16.23
C LEU A 5 15.65 4.67 -17.13
N ASP A 6 14.58 5.37 -16.78
CA ASP A 6 14.08 6.51 -17.53
C ASP A 6 13.32 7.48 -16.61
N ASN A 7 13.21 8.74 -17.04
CA ASN A 7 12.29 9.70 -16.44
C ASN A 7 11.68 10.59 -17.52
N PHE A 8 10.37 10.82 -17.42
CA PHE A 8 9.65 11.66 -18.37
C PHE A 8 8.51 12.41 -17.68
N ALA A 9 7.97 13.40 -18.38
CA ALA A 9 6.83 14.17 -17.91
C ALA A 9 5.56 13.82 -18.68
N HIS A 10 4.53 13.40 -17.96
CA HIS A 10 3.20 13.13 -18.51
C HIS A 10 2.25 14.30 -18.23
N HIS A 11 1.57 14.81 -19.26
CA HIS A 11 0.57 15.87 -19.11
C HIS A 11 -0.83 15.26 -19.04
N GLY A 12 -1.43 15.32 -17.85
CA GLY A 12 -2.79 14.87 -17.60
C GLY A 12 -3.76 16.04 -17.42
N ILE A 13 -5.03 15.72 -17.19
CA ILE A 13 -6.11 16.68 -16.93
C ILE A 13 -5.88 17.57 -15.70
N HIS A 14 -4.93 17.21 -14.84
CA HIS A 14 -4.58 17.94 -13.61
C HIS A 14 -3.17 18.55 -13.67
N GLY A 15 -2.58 18.62 -14.87
CA GLY A 15 -1.28 19.23 -15.10
C GLY A 15 -0.17 18.20 -15.36
N LYS A 16 1.06 18.64 -15.13
CA LYS A 16 2.28 17.88 -15.43
C LYS A 16 2.65 16.96 -14.27
N HIS A 17 2.83 15.69 -14.56
CA HIS A 17 3.25 14.64 -13.62
C HIS A 17 4.63 14.12 -14.02
N MET A 18 5.57 14.08 -13.08
CA MET A 18 6.87 13.45 -13.30
C MET A 18 6.75 11.94 -13.08
N CYS A 19 7.20 11.16 -14.06
CA CYS A 19 7.19 9.71 -14.05
C CYS A 19 8.63 9.20 -14.05
N SER A 20 8.91 8.22 -13.19
CA SER A 20 10.21 7.57 -13.07
C SER A 20 10.05 6.08 -13.33
N VAL A 21 10.89 5.54 -14.20
CA VAL A 21 10.90 4.14 -14.61
C VAL A 21 12.09 3.45 -13.95
N PHE A 22 11.85 2.33 -13.29
CA PHE A 22 12.87 1.54 -12.61
C PHE A 22 12.88 0.10 -13.12
N GLU A 23 13.93 -0.64 -12.80
CA GLU A 23 13.96 -2.09 -12.99
C GLU A 23 12.85 -2.79 -12.17
N LEU A 24 12.32 -3.90 -12.71
CA LEU A 24 11.29 -4.68 -12.03
C LEU A 24 11.91 -5.45 -10.87
N MET A 25 11.47 -5.17 -9.66
CA MET A 25 11.90 -5.85 -8.44
C MET A 25 10.75 -6.66 -7.84
N GLY A 26 11.10 -7.60 -6.97
CA GLY A 26 10.17 -8.44 -6.23
C GLY A 26 9.66 -7.77 -4.94
N PRO A 27 9.18 -8.59 -3.99
CA PRO A 27 8.72 -8.12 -2.68
C PRO A 27 9.81 -7.36 -1.91
N ASN A 28 9.39 -6.52 -0.96
CA ASN A 28 10.33 -5.89 -0.05
C ASN A 28 10.69 -6.84 1.12
N LEU A 29 11.72 -6.49 1.89
CA LEU A 29 12.20 -7.32 2.99
C LEU A 29 11.14 -7.50 4.10
N LEU A 30 10.26 -6.53 4.32
CA LEU A 30 9.15 -6.68 5.28
C LEU A 30 8.22 -7.82 4.86
N ASP A 31 7.87 -7.90 3.57
CA ASP A 31 7.02 -8.98 3.04
C ASP A 31 7.68 -10.35 3.26
N VAL A 32 9.00 -10.45 3.07
CA VAL A 32 9.76 -11.68 3.33
C VAL A 32 9.76 -12.03 4.82
N ILE A 33 9.95 -11.07 5.70
CA ILE A 33 9.89 -11.29 7.16
C ILE A 33 8.51 -11.82 7.55
N GLN A 34 7.44 -11.16 7.09
CA GLN A 34 6.06 -11.57 7.35
C GLN A 34 5.75 -12.96 6.80
N HIS A 35 6.31 -13.32 5.65
CA HIS A 35 6.15 -14.66 5.07
C HIS A 35 6.70 -15.77 5.99
N TYR A 36 7.86 -15.55 6.61
CA TYR A 36 8.44 -16.51 7.55
C TYR A 36 7.64 -16.57 8.85
N GLU A 37 7.24 -15.41 9.38
CA GLU A 37 6.42 -15.32 10.59
C GLU A 37 5.07 -16.02 10.43
N PHE A 38 4.38 -15.79 9.30
CA PHE A 38 3.12 -16.46 8.97
C PHE A 38 3.27 -17.99 8.90
N LYS A 39 4.42 -18.48 8.47
CA LYS A 39 4.74 -19.92 8.43
C LYS A 39 5.22 -20.48 9.77
N GLU A 40 5.19 -19.67 10.84
CA GLU A 40 5.74 -19.98 12.16
C GLU A 40 7.21 -20.43 12.09
N LYS A 41 7.96 -19.89 11.13
CA LYS A 41 9.37 -20.21 10.89
C LYS A 41 10.22 -18.98 11.12
N ARG A 42 11.48 -19.21 11.51
CA ARG A 42 12.50 -18.16 11.49
C ARG A 42 13.15 -18.10 10.13
N MET A 43 13.49 -16.89 9.70
CA MET A 43 14.32 -16.71 8.52
C MET A 43 15.68 -17.42 8.73
N PRO A 44 16.14 -18.24 7.78
CA PRO A 44 17.43 -18.91 7.89
C PRO A 44 18.57 -17.91 8.06
N LEU A 45 19.50 -18.19 8.97
CA LEU A 45 20.60 -17.28 9.29
C LEU A 45 21.47 -16.96 8.07
N TRP A 46 21.65 -17.91 7.16
CA TRP A 46 22.42 -17.69 5.93
C TRP A 46 21.78 -16.61 5.04
N LEU A 47 20.44 -16.55 5.00
CA LEU A 47 19.70 -15.57 4.22
C LEU A 47 19.79 -14.18 4.86
N VAL A 48 19.63 -14.11 6.19
CA VAL A 48 19.84 -12.86 6.95
C VAL A 48 21.24 -12.29 6.71
N LYS A 49 22.27 -13.15 6.78
CA LYS A 49 23.66 -12.76 6.50
C LYS A 49 23.84 -12.25 5.07
N LYS A 50 23.25 -12.93 4.07
CA LYS A 50 23.30 -12.51 2.67
C LYS A 50 22.67 -11.13 2.48
N ILE A 51 21.44 -10.93 2.95
CA ILE A 51 20.72 -9.66 2.84
C ILE A 51 21.48 -8.54 3.54
N THR A 52 21.97 -8.79 4.77
CA THR A 52 22.74 -7.80 5.54
C THR A 52 24.00 -7.38 4.78
N ARG A 53 24.76 -8.35 4.25
CA ARG A 53 25.95 -8.07 3.45
C ARG A 53 25.61 -7.22 2.22
N ASP A 54 24.59 -7.60 1.47
CA ASP A 54 24.23 -6.92 0.22
C ASP A 54 23.72 -5.48 0.49
N VAL A 55 22.99 -5.26 1.59
CA VAL A 55 22.60 -3.92 2.07
C VAL A 55 23.83 -3.10 2.45
N LEU A 56 24.77 -3.67 3.21
CA LEU A 56 26.01 -2.97 3.59
C LEU A 56 26.84 -2.58 2.38
N LEU A 57 26.96 -3.46 1.37
CA LEU A 57 27.64 -3.15 0.11
C LEU A 57 26.95 -1.99 -0.63
N GLY A 58 25.61 -1.97 -0.64
CA GLY A 58 24.83 -0.86 -1.19
C GLY A 58 25.07 0.46 -0.46
N LEU A 59 25.15 0.43 0.88
CA LEU A 59 25.44 1.61 1.71
C LEU A 59 26.87 2.12 1.50
N VAL A 60 27.86 1.23 1.44
CA VAL A 60 29.25 1.58 1.11
C VAL A 60 29.29 2.31 -0.23
N TYR A 61 28.61 1.79 -1.25
CA TYR A 61 28.52 2.47 -2.54
C TYR A 61 27.86 3.85 -2.44
N LEU A 62 26.71 3.97 -1.76
CA LEU A 62 26.01 5.25 -1.58
C LEU A 62 26.88 6.29 -0.85
N HIS A 63 27.55 5.89 0.23
CA HIS A 63 28.32 6.79 1.07
C HIS A 63 29.66 7.16 0.43
N GLU A 64 30.41 6.19 -0.09
CA GLU A 64 31.75 6.41 -0.59
C GLU A 64 31.76 6.98 -2.00
N ARG A 65 30.91 6.45 -2.89
CA ARG A 65 30.89 6.81 -4.30
C ARG A 65 29.91 7.92 -4.60
N CYS A 66 28.68 7.83 -4.08
CA CYS A 66 27.63 8.82 -4.40
C CYS A 66 27.60 10.01 -3.46
N LYS A 67 28.20 9.92 -2.26
CA LYS A 67 28.07 10.91 -1.18
C LYS A 67 26.62 11.17 -0.75
N ILE A 68 25.78 10.13 -0.79
CA ILE A 68 24.36 10.18 -0.45
C ILE A 68 24.14 9.45 0.86
N ILE A 69 23.36 10.05 1.77
CA ILE A 69 22.84 9.38 2.98
C ILE A 69 21.39 8.97 2.69
N HIS A 70 21.05 7.69 2.88
CA HIS A 70 19.69 7.21 2.61
C HIS A 70 18.65 7.75 3.60
N THR A 71 19.01 7.90 4.87
CA THR A 71 18.19 8.44 6.00
C THR A 71 16.98 7.60 6.44
N ASP A 72 16.38 6.79 5.58
CA ASP A 72 15.18 5.97 5.91
C ASP A 72 15.41 4.47 5.66
N LEU A 73 16.51 3.90 6.18
CA LEU A 73 16.80 2.49 5.99
C LEU A 73 15.91 1.62 6.89
N LYS A 74 15.00 0.86 6.27
CA LYS A 74 14.04 -0.03 6.92
C LYS A 74 13.64 -1.17 5.98
N PRO A 75 13.08 -2.29 6.49
CA PRO A 75 12.74 -3.45 5.67
C PRO A 75 11.85 -3.14 4.44
N GLU A 76 10.94 -2.18 4.56
CA GLU A 76 10.04 -1.73 3.48
C GLU A 76 10.80 -1.11 2.29
N ASN A 77 11.99 -0.57 2.55
CA ASN A 77 12.82 0.10 1.55
C ASN A 77 13.96 -0.79 1.03
N ILE A 78 13.98 -2.08 1.38
CA ILE A 78 14.94 -3.05 0.84
C ILE A 78 14.16 -3.99 -0.08
N MET A 79 14.32 -3.83 -1.39
CA MET A 79 13.66 -4.68 -2.38
C MET A 79 14.49 -5.93 -2.67
N ILE A 80 13.81 -7.06 -2.88
CA ILE A 80 14.43 -8.32 -3.29
C ILE A 80 14.40 -8.41 -4.82
N LYS A 81 15.55 -8.68 -5.43
CA LYS A 81 15.63 -8.89 -6.88
C LYS A 81 15.01 -10.24 -7.25
N LEU A 82 14.21 -10.25 -8.30
CA LEU A 82 13.65 -11.47 -8.89
C LEU A 82 14.72 -12.21 -9.68
N GLU A 83 14.68 -13.54 -9.65
CA GLU A 83 15.43 -14.33 -10.62
C GLU A 83 14.78 -14.17 -12.02
N PRO A 84 15.54 -14.29 -13.13
CA PRO A 84 15.03 -14.02 -14.47
C PRO A 84 13.75 -14.78 -14.82
N PHE A 85 13.65 -16.03 -14.39
CA PHE A 85 12.45 -16.84 -14.57
C PHE A 85 11.23 -16.29 -13.82
N GLU A 86 11.41 -15.81 -12.58
CA GLU A 86 10.34 -15.21 -11.79
C GLU A 86 9.89 -13.88 -12.39
N GLU A 87 10.83 -13.12 -12.94
CA GLU A 87 10.57 -11.86 -13.65
C GLU A 87 9.71 -12.11 -14.91
N GLU A 88 10.09 -13.09 -15.73
CA GLU A 88 9.31 -13.49 -16.92
C GLU A 88 7.89 -13.92 -16.56
N GLN A 89 7.76 -14.75 -15.51
CA GLN A 89 6.46 -15.20 -15.03
C GLN A 89 5.59 -14.03 -14.54
N LEU A 90 6.17 -13.08 -13.81
CA LEU A 90 5.47 -11.89 -13.32
C LEU A 90 5.04 -10.99 -14.48
N ILE A 91 5.91 -10.78 -15.47
CA ILE A 91 5.59 -10.00 -16.66
C ILE A 91 4.40 -10.63 -17.40
N GLU A 92 4.38 -11.95 -17.56
CA GLU A 92 3.28 -12.65 -18.23
C GLU A 92 1.97 -12.54 -17.44
N GLN A 93 2.02 -12.59 -16.11
CA GLN A 93 0.86 -12.33 -15.27
C GLN A 93 0.35 -10.90 -15.42
N LEU A 94 1.25 -9.92 -15.45
CA LEU A 94 0.91 -8.50 -15.58
C LEU A 94 0.27 -8.16 -16.93
N LYS A 95 0.68 -8.81 -18.03
CA LYS A 95 0.02 -8.65 -19.34
C LYS A 95 -1.47 -8.99 -19.29
N ASN A 96 -1.82 -9.99 -18.49
CA ASN A 96 -3.19 -10.46 -18.34
C ASN A 96 -3.96 -9.72 -17.22
N TYR A 97 -3.26 -8.89 -16.45
CA TYR A 97 -3.83 -8.19 -15.29
C TYR A 97 -4.62 -6.95 -15.72
N LYS A 98 -5.96 -7.05 -15.70
CA LYS A 98 -6.85 -5.91 -15.95
C LYS A 98 -6.93 -5.00 -14.73
N VAL A 99 -6.06 -3.98 -14.66
CA VAL A 99 -6.16 -2.96 -13.62
C VAL A 99 -7.39 -2.09 -13.88
N LYS A 100 -8.34 -2.04 -12.94
CA LYS A 100 -9.29 -0.91 -12.90
C LYS A 100 -8.51 0.31 -12.41
N PRO A 101 -8.53 1.45 -13.11
CA PRO A 101 -7.81 2.63 -12.67
C PRO A 101 -8.21 2.96 -11.23
N ILE A 102 -7.22 3.16 -10.36
CA ILE A 102 -7.48 3.53 -8.97
C ILE A 102 -8.32 4.80 -8.99
N SER A 103 -9.51 4.71 -8.41
CA SER A 103 -10.43 5.84 -8.38
C SER A 103 -9.76 7.06 -7.75
N MET A 104 -9.81 8.21 -8.43
CA MET A 104 -9.35 9.48 -7.85
C MET A 104 -10.03 9.80 -6.51
N LYS A 105 -11.23 9.24 -6.25
CA LYS A 105 -11.91 9.32 -4.95
C LYS A 105 -11.16 8.56 -3.86
N TYR A 106 -10.61 7.39 -4.19
CA TYR A 106 -9.77 6.60 -3.27
C TYR A 106 -8.47 7.33 -2.94
N LEU A 107 -7.79 7.91 -3.94
CA LEU A 107 -6.56 8.69 -3.71
C LEU A 107 -6.79 9.93 -2.83
N LYS A 108 -7.88 10.68 -3.05
CA LYS A 108 -8.28 11.81 -2.19
C LYS A 108 -8.61 11.37 -0.76
N ASN A 109 -9.21 10.20 -0.59
CA ASN A 109 -9.52 9.64 0.74
C ASN A 109 -8.26 9.19 1.48
N LEU A 110 -7.25 8.65 0.78
CA LEU A 110 -5.95 8.28 1.36
C LEU A 110 -5.19 9.50 1.91
N GLN A 111 -5.24 10.63 1.18
CA GLN A 111 -4.61 11.88 1.62
C GLN A 111 -5.33 12.51 2.83
N THR A 112 -6.66 12.40 2.91
CA THR A 112 -7.45 13.00 4.00
C THR A 112 -7.49 12.16 5.28
N SER A 113 -7.18 10.86 5.19
CA SER A 113 -7.12 9.93 6.34
C SER A 113 -5.96 10.21 7.30
N LYS A 114 -4.89 10.88 6.83
CA LYS A 114 -3.74 11.27 7.67
C LYS A 114 -4.03 12.45 8.62
N ASN A 115 -5.23 13.05 8.57
CA ASN A 115 -5.56 14.24 9.37
C ASN A 115 -6.49 13.89 10.57
N PRO A 116 -6.04 13.95 11.83
CA PRO A 116 -6.81 13.48 13.00
C PRO A 116 -8.15 14.23 13.24
N LYS A 117 -8.32 15.44 12.68
CA LYS A 117 -9.57 16.21 12.77
C LYS A 117 -10.72 15.63 11.95
N SER A 118 -10.45 14.86 10.88
CA SER A 118 -11.50 14.33 9.97
C SER A 118 -12.16 13.05 10.49
N LYS A 119 -11.44 12.21 11.26
CA LYS A 119 -11.97 10.97 11.88
C LYS A 119 -13.13 11.26 12.84
N LYS A 120 -12.99 12.26 13.73
CA LYS A 120 -14.06 12.69 14.65
C LYS A 120 -15.33 13.17 13.93
N LYS A 121 -15.19 13.79 12.74
CA LYS A 121 -16.34 14.27 11.95
C LYS A 121 -17.08 13.11 11.24
N GLN A 122 -16.35 12.08 10.83
CA GLN A 122 -16.93 10.88 10.20
C GLN A 122 -17.62 9.97 11.21
N GLU A 123 -17.06 9.79 12.42
CA GLU A 123 -17.73 9.05 13.50
C GLU A 123 -19.03 9.71 13.95
N LYS A 124 -19.03 11.04 14.14
CA LYS A 124 -20.26 11.78 14.46
C LYS A 124 -21.34 11.64 13.39
N LYS A 125 -20.98 11.61 12.10
CA LYS A 125 -21.95 11.38 11.01
C LYS A 125 -22.48 9.95 10.99
N LYS A 126 -21.64 8.93 11.24
CA LYS A 126 -22.08 7.53 11.33
C LYS A 126 -23.03 7.30 12.50
N LEU A 127 -22.74 7.90 13.66
CA LEU A 127 -23.59 7.78 14.86
C LEU A 127 -24.95 8.45 14.66
N LYS A 128 -24.99 9.62 13.99
CA LYS A 128 -26.25 10.32 13.68
C LYS A 128 -27.12 9.56 12.69
N LYS A 129 -26.52 8.86 11.72
CA LYS A 129 -27.24 8.03 10.74
C LYS A 129 -27.83 6.75 11.37
N LYS A 130 -27.11 6.12 12.31
CA LYS A 130 -27.64 4.98 13.08
C LYS A 130 -28.83 5.37 13.97
N LYS A 131 -28.79 6.53 14.63
CA LYS A 131 -29.90 7.01 15.46
C LYS A 131 -31.18 7.28 14.65
N LEU A 132 -31.05 7.89 13.46
CA LEU A 132 -32.20 8.13 12.58
C LEU A 132 -32.82 6.83 12.04
N GLN A 133 -32.02 5.77 11.85
CA GLN A 133 -32.52 4.48 11.39
C GLN A 133 -33.28 3.72 12.48
N ALA A 134 -32.82 3.79 13.73
CA ALA A 134 -33.51 3.16 14.88
C ALA A 134 -34.87 3.81 15.17
N GLN A 135 -34.96 5.14 15.10
CA GLN A 135 -36.23 5.86 15.30
C GLN A 135 -37.26 5.60 14.19
N ASN A 136 -36.81 5.33 12.96
CA ASN A 136 -37.72 4.98 11.86
C ASN A 136 -38.17 3.52 11.88
N SER A 137 -37.48 2.64 12.60
CA SER A 137 -37.93 1.25 12.82
C SER A 137 -38.92 1.17 13.98
N GLU A 138 -38.70 1.89 15.08
CA GLU A 138 -39.62 1.93 16.23
C GLU A 138 -40.98 2.52 15.84
N ASN A 139 -41.01 3.62 15.09
CA ASN A 139 -42.26 4.22 14.59
C ASN A 139 -43.00 3.37 13.53
N LYS A 140 -42.36 2.31 13.00
CA LYS A 140 -42.99 1.38 12.06
C LYS A 140 -43.65 0.21 12.78
N GLU A 141 -43.07 -0.24 13.89
CA GLU A 141 -43.62 -1.31 14.71
C GLU A 141 -44.83 -0.82 15.52
N GLU A 142 -44.83 0.41 16.04
CA GLU A 142 -46.00 0.99 16.74
C GLU A 142 -47.23 1.19 15.82
N ASN A 143 -47.03 1.54 14.54
CA ASN A 143 -48.13 1.70 13.58
C ASN A 143 -48.71 0.37 13.07
N GLU A 144 -47.97 -0.73 13.13
CA GLU A 144 -48.45 -2.05 12.71
C GLU A 144 -49.22 -2.76 13.83
N GLU A 145 -49.00 -2.41 15.10
CA GLU A 145 -49.77 -2.93 16.24
C GLU A 145 -51.16 -2.26 16.37
N GLU A 146 -51.29 -0.94 16.11
CA GLU A 146 -52.58 -0.22 16.16
C GLU A 146 -53.58 -0.64 15.05
N GLU A 147 -53.13 -1.16 13.90
CA GLU A 147 -54.02 -1.61 12.81
C GLU A 147 -54.55 -3.05 13.00
N SER A 148 -54.20 -3.73 14.10
CA SER A 148 -54.54 -5.14 14.35
C SER A 148 -55.60 -5.40 15.42
N GLU A 149 -56.17 -4.36 16.04
CA GLU A 149 -57.16 -4.47 17.14
C GLU A 149 -58.61 -4.03 16.82
N ASP A 150 -58.99 -3.77 15.55
CA ASP A 150 -60.39 -3.53 15.13
C ASP A 150 -60.98 -4.64 14.23
#